data_AF-A0A4Y7RL16-F1
#
_entry.id   AF-A0A4Y7RL16-F1
#
_cell.length_a   1.000
_cell.length_b   1.000
_cell.length_c   1.000
_cell.angle_alpha   90.00
_cell.angle_beta   90.00
_cell.angle_gamma   90.00
#
_symmetry.space_group_name_H-M   'P 1'
#
loop_
_entity.id
_entity.type
_entity.pdbx_description
1 polymer ?
#
loop_
_entity_poly.entity_id
_entity_poly.type
_entity_poly.pdbx_seq_one_letter_code
_entity_poly.pdbx_strand_id
1 'polypeptide(L)'
;MNRKIIVFDDEMERSAIEQNVLPAFSGKVIKYLPLVKAAAVFIDPSTTNEEFTRQAGVKRVINDVKVYALETSPAIQKPLQVLPWGVDRIDAEKAWAESTGSRVKVAVIDTGIDTGHPDLKIYGGINTINKEKSYKDDNGHGTHVAGIIAALNNRVGVIGVAHDAMLYAVKVLGADGSGNLSDIIEGLEWCINNNIQVVNMSLGTDEAEDLFHEAIKHVYNAGIFIVAAAGNSGPRDNTISYPAKYPEVAAVAASSQFDQIAFFSSRGAEVDLVAPGVNIYSTYRGRSYRKLSGTSMAAPHVAGAAALVLAKKGVMSPDKLLNHLKETSQDMHFSPDKQGAGLVDAYISVTS
;
A
#
# COMPACT_ATOMS: atom_id res chain seq x y z
N MET A 1 -17.62 37.14 11.06
CA MET A 1 -16.55 38.13 10.79
C MET A 1 -16.09 37.95 9.35
N ASN A 2 -16.05 39.03 8.56
CA ASN A 2 -15.65 38.97 7.15
C ASN A 2 -14.15 39.26 7.03
N ARG A 3 -13.40 38.39 6.33
CA ARG A 3 -11.98 38.63 6.05
C ARG A 3 -11.84 39.49 4.80
N LYS A 4 -11.01 40.53 4.88
CA LYS A 4 -10.69 41.42 3.76
C LYS A 4 -9.19 41.58 3.64
N ILE A 5 -8.75 41.94 2.44
CA ILE A 5 -7.40 42.39 2.18
C ILE A 5 -7.47 43.88 1.84
N ILE A 6 -6.80 44.71 2.64
CA ILE A 6 -6.65 46.14 2.42
C ILE A 6 -5.31 46.36 1.73
N VAL A 7 -5.34 46.90 0.52
CA VAL A 7 -4.15 47.27 -0.24
C VAL A 7 -3.87 48.75 0.02
N PHE A 8 -2.64 49.08 0.41
CA PHE A 8 -2.23 50.43 0.74
C PHE A 8 -1.57 51.13 -0.45
N ASP A 9 -1.45 52.44 -0.38
CA ASP A 9 -0.71 53.22 -1.37
C ASP A 9 0.78 52.87 -1.36
N ASP A 10 1.40 52.86 -2.54
CA ASP A 10 2.76 52.33 -2.72
C ASP A 10 3.82 53.16 -1.98
N GLU A 11 3.55 54.41 -1.65
CA GLU A 11 4.49 55.29 -0.94
C GLU A 11 4.41 55.15 0.58
N MET A 12 3.45 54.38 1.11
CA MET A 12 3.27 54.25 2.56
C MET A 12 4.27 53.29 3.20
N GLU A 13 4.92 53.78 4.25
CA GLU A 13 5.71 52.95 5.15
C GLU A 13 4.82 52.13 6.10
N ARG A 14 5.32 50.97 6.50
CA ARG A 14 4.60 50.05 7.38
C ARG A 14 4.20 50.69 8.72
N SER A 15 5.08 51.50 9.31
CA SER A 15 4.82 52.25 10.54
C SER A 15 3.65 53.22 10.39
N ALA A 16 3.56 53.92 9.26
CA ALA A 16 2.46 54.82 8.95
C ALA A 16 1.15 54.06 8.72
N ILE A 17 1.19 52.88 8.10
CA ILE A 17 0.02 52.00 7.93
C ILE A 17 -0.50 51.53 9.29
N GLU A 18 0.39 51.09 10.18
CA GLU A 18 0.08 50.61 11.53
C GLU A 18 -0.54 51.68 12.43
N GLN A 19 -0.04 52.93 12.32
CA GLN A 19 -0.46 54.02 13.20
C GLN A 19 -1.67 54.79 12.69
N ASN A 20 -1.78 54.98 11.37
CA ASN A 20 -2.73 55.95 10.80
C ASN A 20 -3.87 55.32 10.02
N VAL A 21 -3.69 54.09 9.51
CA VAL A 21 -4.67 53.47 8.60
C VAL A 21 -5.39 52.32 9.30
N LEU A 22 -4.66 51.34 9.82
CA LEU A 22 -5.24 50.15 10.43
C LEU A 22 -6.13 50.39 11.66
N PRO A 23 -5.89 51.39 12.53
CA PRO A 23 -6.79 51.68 13.65
C PRO A 23 -8.19 52.13 13.21
N ALA A 24 -8.33 52.67 11.99
CA ALA A 24 -9.62 53.05 11.43
C ALA A 24 -10.42 51.83 10.93
N PHE A 25 -9.81 50.64 10.92
CA PHE A 25 -10.48 49.36 10.74
C PHE A 25 -10.65 48.75 12.12
N SER A 26 -11.87 48.79 12.65
CA SER A 26 -12.26 48.27 13.96
C SER A 26 -12.12 46.76 14.12
N GLY A 27 -11.41 46.08 13.21
CA GLY A 27 -11.22 44.64 13.24
C GLY A 27 -9.76 44.22 13.22
N LYS A 28 -9.53 43.08 13.88
CA LYS A 28 -8.20 42.54 14.18
C LYS A 28 -7.39 42.32 12.91
N VAL A 29 -6.18 42.90 12.85
CA VAL A 29 -5.17 42.60 11.84
C VAL A 29 -4.77 41.13 11.96
N ILE A 30 -4.86 40.39 10.86
CA ILE A 30 -4.54 38.96 10.80
C ILE A 30 -3.06 38.79 10.44
N LYS A 31 -2.62 39.42 9.33
CA LYS A 31 -1.23 39.38 8.85
C LYS A 31 -0.96 40.48 7.83
N TYR A 32 0.31 40.83 7.68
CA TYR A 32 0.79 41.64 6.55
C TYR A 32 1.11 40.78 5.33
N LEU A 33 0.90 41.37 4.15
CA LEU A 33 1.16 40.81 2.84
C LEU A 33 2.15 41.73 2.10
N PRO A 34 3.45 41.69 2.46
CA PRO A 34 4.44 42.67 1.99
C PRO A 34 4.65 42.64 0.48
N LEU A 35 4.47 41.48 -0.16
CA LEU A 35 4.57 41.31 -1.61
C LEU A 35 3.64 42.25 -2.40
N VAL A 36 2.50 42.61 -1.83
CA VAL A 36 1.47 43.44 -2.48
C VAL A 36 1.10 44.68 -1.65
N LYS A 37 1.95 45.07 -0.68
CA LYS A 37 1.71 46.17 0.25
C LYS A 37 0.29 46.18 0.81
N ALA A 38 -0.09 45.07 1.45
CA ALA A 38 -1.44 44.90 1.97
C ALA A 38 -1.45 44.31 3.38
N ALA A 39 -2.61 44.35 4.03
CA ALA A 39 -2.89 43.63 5.27
C ALA A 39 -4.19 42.84 5.12
N ALA A 40 -4.18 41.60 5.60
CA ALA A 40 -5.40 40.83 5.82
C ALA A 40 -5.97 41.20 7.19
N VAL A 41 -7.24 41.60 7.22
CA VAL A 41 -7.93 42.04 8.45
C VAL A 41 -9.28 41.34 8.57
N PHE A 42 -9.77 41.22 9.79
CA PHE A 42 -11.21 41.08 10.00
C PHE A 42 -11.85 42.46 9.93
N ILE A 43 -13.04 42.56 9.35
CA ILE A 43 -13.88 43.75 9.46
C ILE A 43 -15.23 43.37 10.05
N ASP A 44 -15.91 44.37 10.63
CA ASP A 44 -17.31 44.24 11.03
C ASP A 44 -18.17 43.91 9.78
N PRO A 45 -19.05 42.90 9.84
CA PRO A 45 -19.93 42.54 8.72
C PRO A 45 -20.84 43.67 8.24
N SER A 46 -21.12 44.67 9.08
CA SER A 46 -21.95 45.84 8.73
C SER A 46 -21.22 46.89 7.88
N THR A 47 -19.88 46.84 7.81
CA THR A 47 -19.09 47.82 7.05
C THR A 47 -18.87 47.39 5.60
N THR A 48 -19.02 48.33 4.68
CA THR A 48 -18.87 48.12 3.24
C THR A 48 -17.44 48.37 2.76
N ASN A 49 -17.05 47.80 1.62
CA ASN A 49 -15.74 48.08 1.02
C ASN A 49 -15.58 49.56 0.60
N GLU A 50 -16.68 50.24 0.27
CA GLU A 50 -16.67 51.64 -0.17
C GLU A 50 -16.31 52.60 0.97
N GLU A 51 -16.80 52.33 2.18
CA GLU A 51 -16.49 53.13 3.38
C GLU A 51 -14.99 53.10 3.69
N PHE A 52 -14.33 51.96 3.45
CA PHE A 52 -12.90 51.80 3.70
C PHE A 52 -11.99 52.31 2.58
N THR A 53 -12.46 52.27 1.33
CA THR A 53 -11.68 52.77 0.19
C THR A 53 -11.55 54.30 0.20
N ARG A 54 -12.38 55.00 1.00
CA ARG A 54 -12.28 56.45 1.22
C ARG A 54 -11.24 56.86 2.26
N GLN A 55 -10.63 55.91 2.98
CA GLN A 55 -9.60 56.23 3.96
C GLN A 55 -8.28 56.59 3.26
N ALA A 56 -7.65 57.67 3.71
CA ALA A 56 -6.36 58.11 3.18
C ALA A 56 -5.32 57.00 3.36
N GLY A 57 -4.60 56.65 2.28
CA GLY A 57 -3.63 55.57 2.29
C GLY A 57 -4.16 54.20 1.89
N VAL A 58 -5.48 54.06 1.65
CA VAL A 58 -6.10 52.82 1.20
C VAL A 58 -6.34 52.88 -0.30
N LYS A 59 -5.55 52.11 -1.05
CA LYS A 59 -5.64 52.00 -2.51
C LYS A 59 -6.88 51.23 -2.97
N ARG A 60 -7.23 50.15 -2.24
CA ARG A 60 -8.46 49.36 -2.47
C ARG A 60 -8.67 48.32 -1.37
N VAL A 61 -9.92 47.89 -1.20
CA VAL A 61 -10.30 46.77 -0.34
C VAL A 61 -10.90 45.63 -1.16
N ILE A 62 -10.35 44.42 -1.01
CA ILE A 62 -10.83 43.22 -1.70
C ILE A 62 -11.25 42.13 -0.70
N ASN A 63 -12.07 41.19 -1.18
CA ASN A 63 -12.43 40.01 -0.40
C ASN A 63 -11.21 39.09 -0.25
N ASP A 64 -10.97 38.60 0.97
CA ASP A 64 -10.03 37.51 1.21
C ASP A 64 -10.71 36.19 0.85
N VAL A 65 -10.77 35.93 -0.46
CA VAL A 65 -11.49 34.79 -1.01
C VAL A 65 -10.77 33.48 -0.67
N LYS A 66 -11.54 32.44 -0.39
CA LYS A 66 -10.97 31.09 -0.31
C LYS A 66 -10.50 30.68 -1.69
N VAL A 67 -9.23 30.33 -1.80
CA VAL A 67 -8.66 29.72 -3.01
C VAL A 67 -8.70 28.22 -2.81
N TYR A 68 -9.25 27.51 -3.78
CA TYR A 68 -9.34 26.05 -3.80
C TYR A 68 -8.28 25.50 -4.76
N ALA A 69 -7.73 24.33 -4.45
CA ALA A 69 -6.96 23.59 -5.45
C ALA A 69 -7.86 23.28 -6.65
N LEU A 70 -7.42 23.64 -7.85
CA LEU A 70 -8.13 23.33 -9.08
C LEU A 70 -7.70 21.94 -9.55
N GLU A 71 -8.46 20.91 -9.18
CA GLU A 71 -8.34 19.58 -9.77
C GLU A 71 -9.34 19.44 -10.92
N THR A 72 -8.86 19.48 -12.16
CA THR A 72 -9.60 18.84 -13.26
C THR A 72 -9.36 17.34 -13.14
N SER A 73 -10.34 16.58 -12.69
CA SER A 73 -10.36 15.13 -12.95
C SER A 73 -10.72 14.96 -14.42
N PRO A 74 -9.78 14.70 -15.36
CA PRO A 74 -10.19 14.03 -16.59
C PRO A 74 -10.99 12.80 -16.16
N ALA A 75 -12.07 12.47 -16.87
CA ALA A 75 -12.67 11.16 -16.71
C ALA A 75 -11.51 10.17 -16.79
N ILE A 76 -11.21 9.47 -15.69
CA ILE A 76 -10.09 8.54 -15.65
C ILE A 76 -10.38 7.56 -16.77
N GLN A 77 -9.69 7.70 -17.91
CA GLN A 77 -9.60 6.65 -18.90
C GLN A 77 -8.85 5.56 -18.17
N LYS A 78 -9.61 4.67 -17.53
CA LYS A 78 -9.05 3.51 -16.86
C LYS A 78 -8.30 2.76 -17.96
N PRO A 79 -6.98 2.49 -17.79
CA PRO A 79 -6.22 1.78 -18.79
C PRO A 79 -6.92 0.45 -19.07
N LEU A 80 -6.87 -0.05 -20.30
CA LEU A 80 -7.35 -1.40 -20.62
C LEU A 80 -6.63 -2.42 -19.73
N GLN A 81 -7.30 -3.53 -19.42
CA GLN A 81 -6.69 -4.60 -18.64
C GLN A 81 -5.43 -5.13 -19.33
N VAL A 82 -4.35 -5.26 -18.56
CA VAL A 82 -3.09 -5.89 -18.99
C VAL A 82 -2.76 -7.07 -18.08
N LEU A 83 -2.09 -8.08 -18.63
CA LEU A 83 -1.47 -9.16 -17.86
C LEU A 83 -0.09 -8.68 -17.37
N PRO A 84 0.14 -8.47 -16.07
CA PRO A 84 1.47 -8.12 -15.57
C PRO A 84 2.45 -9.26 -15.85
N TRP A 85 3.69 -8.93 -16.25
CA TRP A 85 4.70 -9.94 -16.58
C TRP A 85 4.94 -10.93 -15.44
N GLY A 86 4.80 -10.51 -14.19
CA GLY A 86 4.99 -11.39 -13.04
C GLY A 86 3.88 -12.44 -12.89
N VAL A 87 2.65 -12.10 -13.30
CA VAL A 87 1.52 -13.01 -13.32
C VAL A 87 1.69 -14.04 -14.45
N ASP A 88 2.12 -13.57 -15.62
CA ASP A 88 2.49 -14.39 -16.78
C ASP A 88 3.68 -15.32 -16.45
N ARG A 89 4.72 -14.80 -15.79
CA ARG A 89 5.96 -15.54 -15.55
C ARG A 89 5.79 -16.73 -14.61
N ILE A 90 4.84 -16.67 -13.69
CA ILE A 90 4.53 -17.80 -12.80
C ILE A 90 3.42 -18.70 -13.38
N ASP A 91 3.06 -18.53 -14.65
CA ASP A 91 2.03 -19.31 -15.35
C ASP A 91 0.63 -19.24 -14.70
N ALA A 92 0.30 -18.14 -14.02
CA ALA A 92 -1.00 -18.00 -13.35
C ALA A 92 -2.17 -18.01 -14.35
N GLU A 93 -1.98 -17.42 -15.52
CA GLU A 93 -2.98 -17.34 -16.58
C GLU A 93 -3.36 -18.72 -17.15
N LYS A 94 -2.42 -19.66 -17.17
CA LYS A 94 -2.68 -21.06 -17.54
C LYS A 94 -3.47 -21.78 -16.45
N ALA A 95 -3.29 -21.40 -15.17
CA ALA A 95 -3.99 -22.02 -14.04
C ALA A 95 -5.49 -21.65 -13.98
N TRP A 96 -5.92 -20.52 -14.56
CA TRP A 96 -7.29 -20.01 -14.44
C TRP A 96 -8.37 -20.89 -15.06
N ALA A 97 -8.02 -21.78 -15.99
CA ALA A 97 -8.94 -22.80 -16.49
C ALA A 97 -9.32 -23.82 -15.40
N GLU A 98 -8.45 -24.03 -14.43
CA GLU A 98 -8.60 -25.03 -13.37
C GLU A 98 -9.00 -24.42 -12.02
N SER A 99 -8.52 -23.21 -11.73
CA SER A 99 -8.76 -22.49 -10.48
C SER A 99 -8.49 -21.00 -10.63
N THR A 100 -9.33 -20.17 -10.02
CA THR A 100 -9.16 -18.70 -9.98
C THR A 100 -8.96 -18.17 -8.56
N GLY A 101 -8.81 -19.08 -7.58
CA GLY A 101 -8.68 -18.73 -6.16
C GLY A 101 -10.01 -18.49 -5.45
N SER A 102 -11.13 -18.78 -6.11
CA SER A 102 -12.48 -18.54 -5.58
C SER A 102 -12.69 -19.12 -4.18
N ARG A 103 -13.38 -18.37 -3.32
CA ARG A 103 -13.70 -18.70 -1.91
C ARG A 103 -12.50 -18.80 -0.96
N VAL A 104 -11.26 -18.62 -1.42
CA VAL A 104 -10.10 -18.58 -0.53
C VAL A 104 -9.94 -17.19 0.06
N LYS A 105 -9.88 -17.11 1.39
CA LYS A 105 -9.65 -15.86 2.11
C LYS A 105 -8.17 -15.55 2.23
N VAL A 106 -7.76 -14.42 1.67
CA VAL A 106 -6.37 -13.95 1.70
C VAL A 106 -6.32 -12.60 2.43
N ALA A 107 -5.58 -12.55 3.54
CA ALA A 107 -5.33 -11.32 4.27
C ALA A 107 -4.01 -10.67 3.83
N VAL A 108 -4.08 -9.37 3.56
CA VAL A 108 -2.91 -8.52 3.30
C VAL A 108 -2.63 -7.73 4.56
N ILE A 109 -1.61 -8.16 5.31
CA ILE A 109 -1.14 -7.49 6.53
C ILE A 109 -0.11 -6.43 6.11
N ASP A 110 -0.55 -5.18 5.99
CA ASP A 110 0.19 -4.12 5.30
C ASP A 110 -0.32 -2.71 5.68
N THR A 111 -0.18 -1.71 4.80
CA THR A 111 -0.64 -0.32 4.96
C THR A 111 -2.15 -0.13 4.78
N GLY A 112 -2.91 -1.22 4.64
CA GLY A 112 -4.33 -1.22 4.26
C GLY A 112 -4.53 -1.36 2.76
N ILE A 113 -5.78 -1.31 2.29
CA ILE A 113 -6.12 -1.43 0.86
C ILE A 113 -7.09 -0.31 0.44
N ASP A 114 -6.89 0.31 -0.73
CA ASP A 114 -7.85 1.27 -1.30
C ASP A 114 -9.16 0.56 -1.68
N THR A 115 -10.11 0.55 -0.76
CA THR A 115 -11.42 -0.11 -0.90
C THR A 115 -12.29 0.47 -2.02
N GLY A 116 -11.96 1.67 -2.53
CA GLY A 116 -12.64 2.30 -3.66
C GLY A 116 -11.97 2.04 -5.02
N HIS A 117 -10.91 1.24 -5.07
CA HIS A 117 -10.20 0.94 -6.30
C HIS A 117 -11.10 0.13 -7.25
N PRO A 118 -11.30 0.57 -8.52
CA PRO A 118 -12.25 -0.09 -9.43
C PRO A 118 -11.84 -1.50 -9.86
N ASP A 119 -10.59 -1.88 -9.59
CA ASP A 119 -9.97 -3.13 -9.99
C ASP A 119 -9.75 -4.09 -8.81
N LEU A 120 -10.27 -3.75 -7.62
CA LEU A 120 -10.16 -4.57 -6.42
C LEU A 120 -11.55 -4.79 -5.81
N LYS A 121 -11.73 -5.94 -5.17
CA LYS A 121 -12.91 -6.23 -4.35
C LYS A 121 -12.47 -6.67 -2.95
N ILE A 122 -12.78 -5.85 -1.96
CA ILE A 122 -12.37 -6.07 -0.56
C ILE A 122 -13.57 -6.59 0.23
N TYR A 123 -13.38 -7.73 0.89
CA TYR A 123 -14.45 -8.45 1.60
C TYR A 123 -14.56 -8.08 3.09
N GLY A 124 -13.54 -7.43 3.63
CA GLY A 124 -13.51 -6.95 5.00
C GLY A 124 -12.10 -6.51 5.39
N GLY A 125 -11.92 -6.18 6.67
CA GLY A 125 -10.63 -5.76 7.17
C GLY A 125 -10.69 -5.17 8.56
N ILE A 126 -9.50 -4.85 9.09
CA ILE A 126 -9.30 -4.18 10.38
C ILE A 126 -8.14 -3.19 10.26
N ASN A 127 -8.19 -2.11 11.04
CA ASN A 127 -7.07 -1.21 11.28
C ASN A 127 -6.66 -1.38 12.74
N THR A 128 -5.52 -2.04 12.99
CA THR A 128 -5.04 -2.30 14.37
C THR A 128 -4.31 -1.10 14.95
N ILE A 129 -3.74 -0.22 14.10
CA ILE A 129 -3.17 1.07 14.51
C ILE A 129 -4.22 1.95 15.17
N ASN A 130 -5.45 1.94 14.64
CA ASN A 130 -6.60 2.61 15.23
C ASN A 130 -7.91 1.95 14.78
N LYS A 131 -8.52 1.18 15.68
CA LYS A 131 -9.75 0.40 15.42
C LYS A 131 -10.98 1.24 15.07
N GLU A 132 -11.00 2.52 15.44
CA GLU A 132 -12.10 3.45 15.11
C GLU A 132 -11.96 4.03 13.70
N LYS A 133 -10.85 3.76 13.00
CA LYS A 133 -10.58 4.26 11.66
C LYS A 133 -10.70 3.17 10.60
N SER A 134 -10.85 3.61 9.36
CA SER A 134 -10.86 2.73 8.20
C SER A 134 -9.53 2.00 8.02
N TYR A 135 -9.58 0.77 7.50
CA TYR A 135 -8.45 0.00 6.96
C TYR A 135 -8.07 0.42 5.53
N LYS A 136 -8.57 1.57 5.07
CA LYS A 136 -8.21 2.15 3.78
C LYS A 136 -6.73 2.53 3.77
N ASP A 137 -6.09 2.23 2.64
CA ASP A 137 -4.68 2.55 2.42
C ASP A 137 -4.44 4.07 2.31
N ASP A 138 -3.47 4.56 3.07
CA ASP A 138 -2.97 5.95 3.05
C ASP A 138 -1.53 6.06 2.53
N ASN A 139 -0.85 4.93 2.30
CA ASN A 139 0.51 4.86 1.76
C ASN A 139 0.53 4.47 0.27
N GLY A 140 -0.16 3.39 -0.09
CA GLY A 140 -0.25 2.83 -1.45
C GLY A 140 0.39 1.44 -1.58
N HIS A 141 1.26 1.03 -0.66
CA HIS A 141 1.96 -0.26 -0.71
C HIS A 141 1.00 -1.46 -0.60
N GLY A 142 0.14 -1.50 0.41
CA GLY A 142 -0.82 -2.59 0.59
C GLY A 142 -1.83 -2.71 -0.56
N THR A 143 -2.24 -1.58 -1.17
CA THR A 143 -3.05 -1.60 -2.40
C THR A 143 -2.30 -2.23 -3.58
N HIS A 144 -0.98 -2.05 -3.67
CA HIS A 144 -0.15 -2.66 -4.71
C HIS A 144 -0.01 -4.16 -4.53
N VAL A 145 0.29 -4.59 -3.30
CA VAL A 145 0.35 -6.00 -2.89
C VAL A 145 -0.98 -6.71 -3.17
N ALA A 146 -2.10 -6.09 -2.79
CA ALA A 146 -3.44 -6.64 -3.02
C ALA A 146 -3.76 -6.89 -4.50
N GLY A 147 -3.34 -5.99 -5.39
CA GLY A 147 -3.57 -6.16 -6.84
C GLY A 147 -2.77 -7.31 -7.45
N ILE A 148 -1.56 -7.57 -6.96
CA ILE A 148 -0.76 -8.71 -7.41
C ILE A 148 -1.48 -10.01 -7.05
N ILE A 149 -2.06 -10.08 -5.85
CA ILE A 149 -2.81 -11.26 -5.39
C ILE A 149 -4.09 -11.41 -6.20
N ALA A 150 -4.95 -10.38 -6.25
CA ALA A 150 -6.32 -10.54 -6.74
C ALA A 150 -6.93 -9.26 -7.35
N ALA A 151 -6.17 -8.53 -8.18
CA ALA A 151 -6.82 -7.61 -9.11
C ALA A 151 -7.81 -8.36 -10.01
N LEU A 152 -8.97 -7.76 -10.21
CA LEU A 152 -10.14 -8.40 -10.81
C LEU A 152 -9.90 -8.70 -12.29
N ASN A 153 -10.31 -9.87 -12.77
CA ASN A 153 -10.42 -10.11 -14.22
C ASN A 153 -11.60 -9.31 -14.79
N ASN A 154 -11.32 -8.26 -15.57
CA ASN A 154 -12.33 -7.32 -16.06
C ASN A 154 -11.88 -6.64 -17.38
N ARG A 155 -12.14 -5.34 -17.57
CA ARG A 155 -11.76 -4.60 -18.79
C ARG A 155 -10.79 -3.46 -18.54
N VAL A 156 -10.28 -3.33 -17.32
CA VAL A 156 -9.44 -2.23 -16.88
C VAL A 156 -8.23 -2.73 -16.11
N GLY A 157 -7.18 -1.92 -16.03
CA GLY A 157 -6.13 -2.10 -15.04
C GLY A 157 -5.25 -3.32 -15.26
N VAL A 158 -5.13 -4.14 -14.23
CA VAL A 158 -4.31 -5.35 -14.21
C VAL A 158 -5.18 -6.54 -13.82
N ILE A 159 -4.61 -7.74 -13.84
CA ILE A 159 -5.24 -8.96 -13.33
C ILE A 159 -4.28 -9.60 -12.32
N GLY A 160 -4.79 -10.02 -11.17
CA GLY A 160 -4.02 -10.67 -10.12
C GLY A 160 -3.88 -12.17 -10.35
N VAL A 161 -2.95 -12.79 -9.64
CA VAL A 161 -2.67 -14.24 -9.73
C VAL A 161 -3.92 -15.08 -9.41
N ALA A 162 -4.62 -14.75 -8.34
CA ALA A 162 -5.84 -15.40 -7.88
C ALA A 162 -7.02 -14.42 -7.93
N HIS A 163 -7.41 -14.01 -9.14
CA HIS A 163 -8.33 -12.88 -9.35
C HIS A 163 -9.74 -13.02 -8.74
N ASP A 164 -10.15 -14.21 -8.27
CA ASP A 164 -11.40 -14.42 -7.54
C ASP A 164 -11.21 -14.70 -6.02
N ALA A 165 -9.99 -14.59 -5.51
CA ALA A 165 -9.71 -14.70 -4.08
C ALA A 165 -10.38 -13.57 -3.28
N MET A 166 -10.78 -13.90 -2.05
CA MET A 166 -11.45 -12.96 -1.16
C MET A 166 -10.40 -12.17 -0.36
N LEU A 167 -10.08 -10.96 -0.81
CA LEU A 167 -9.10 -10.09 -0.16
C LEU A 167 -9.66 -9.46 1.13
N TYR A 168 -8.84 -9.50 2.18
CA TYR A 168 -9.06 -8.81 3.45
C TYR A 168 -7.91 -7.84 3.75
N ALA A 169 -8.26 -6.61 4.10
CA ALA A 169 -7.29 -5.55 4.42
C ALA A 169 -6.98 -5.54 5.91
N VAL A 170 -5.76 -5.92 6.31
CA VAL A 170 -5.32 -5.87 7.70
C VAL A 170 -4.27 -4.76 7.81
N LYS A 171 -4.73 -3.55 8.15
CA LYS A 171 -3.88 -2.36 8.22
C LYS A 171 -3.12 -2.35 9.56
N VAL A 172 -1.82 -2.63 9.46
CA VAL A 172 -0.87 -2.63 10.59
C VAL A 172 0.26 -1.61 10.40
N LEU A 173 0.41 -1.06 9.19
CA LEU A 173 1.39 -0.02 8.85
C LEU A 173 0.72 1.33 8.56
N GLY A 174 1.32 2.41 9.03
CA GLY A 174 0.87 3.79 8.87
C GLY A 174 1.16 4.36 7.48
N ALA A 175 0.87 5.65 7.30
CA ALA A 175 1.06 6.36 6.02
C ALA A 175 2.53 6.43 5.58
N ASP A 176 3.47 6.34 6.51
CA ASP A 176 4.92 6.26 6.27
C ASP A 176 5.41 4.84 5.95
N GLY A 177 4.53 3.83 6.00
CA GLY A 177 4.87 2.43 5.76
C GLY A 177 5.50 1.73 6.96
N SER A 178 5.43 2.31 8.16
CA SER A 178 5.94 1.72 9.40
C SER A 178 4.82 1.37 10.37
N GLY A 179 5.05 0.43 11.27
CA GLY A 179 4.07 -0.01 12.27
C GLY A 179 4.74 -0.71 13.44
N ASN A 180 3.98 -0.89 14.53
CA ASN A 180 4.51 -1.53 15.74
C ASN A 180 4.25 -3.04 15.70
N LEU A 181 5.13 -3.81 16.35
CA LEU A 181 4.95 -5.25 16.50
C LEU A 181 3.59 -5.60 17.16
N SER A 182 3.12 -4.80 18.12
CA SER A 182 1.80 -4.97 18.73
C SER A 182 0.66 -4.95 17.72
N ASP A 183 0.72 -4.03 16.75
CA ASP A 183 -0.31 -3.84 15.74
C ASP A 183 -0.30 -5.01 14.73
N ILE A 184 0.89 -5.57 14.46
CA ILE A 184 1.08 -6.77 13.64
C ILE A 184 0.51 -8.00 14.34
N ILE A 185 0.85 -8.22 15.61
CA ILE A 185 0.34 -9.36 16.41
C ILE A 185 -1.19 -9.33 16.50
N GLU A 186 -1.78 -8.16 16.74
CA GLU A 186 -3.24 -8.01 16.75
C GLU A 186 -3.86 -8.30 15.37
N GLY A 187 -3.17 -7.92 14.28
CA GLY A 187 -3.59 -8.23 12.91
C GLY A 187 -3.57 -9.74 12.62
N LEU A 188 -2.56 -10.44 13.12
CA LEU A 188 -2.42 -11.89 13.03
C LEU A 188 -3.53 -12.60 13.83
N GLU A 189 -3.83 -12.14 15.05
CA GLU A 189 -4.95 -12.65 15.86
C GLU A 189 -6.28 -12.46 15.12
N TRP A 190 -6.50 -11.30 14.51
CA TRP A 190 -7.70 -11.05 13.71
C TRP A 190 -7.83 -12.04 12.54
N CYS A 191 -6.71 -12.42 11.91
CA CYS A 191 -6.71 -13.41 10.82
C CYS A 191 -7.19 -14.79 11.30
N ILE A 192 -6.75 -15.23 12.48
CA ILE A 192 -7.22 -16.47 13.11
C ILE A 192 -8.73 -16.41 13.34
N ASN A 193 -9.19 -15.34 14.02
CA ASN A 193 -10.60 -15.17 14.38
C ASN A 193 -11.55 -15.06 13.18
N ASN A 194 -11.03 -14.69 12.01
CA ASN A 194 -11.80 -14.55 10.77
C ASN A 194 -11.65 -15.73 9.79
N ASN A 195 -10.99 -16.80 10.22
CA ASN A 195 -10.73 -18.01 9.43
C ASN A 195 -10.04 -17.68 8.09
N ILE A 196 -9.05 -16.79 8.13
CA ILE A 196 -8.19 -16.51 6.97
C ILE A 196 -7.41 -17.78 6.63
N GLN A 197 -7.15 -18.03 5.34
CA GLN A 197 -6.45 -19.23 4.89
C GLN A 197 -5.02 -18.92 4.45
N VAL A 198 -4.79 -17.72 3.91
CA VAL A 198 -3.47 -17.24 3.49
C VAL A 198 -3.24 -15.84 4.05
N VAL A 199 -2.08 -15.63 4.66
CA VAL A 199 -1.60 -14.32 5.12
C VAL A 199 -0.39 -13.93 4.28
N ASN A 200 -0.42 -12.74 3.70
CA ASN A 200 0.72 -12.11 3.05
C ASN A 200 1.27 -10.98 3.93
N MET A 201 2.55 -11.07 4.29
CA MET A 201 3.31 -10.05 5.00
C MET A 201 4.45 -9.52 4.12
N SER A 202 4.17 -8.46 3.37
CA SER A 202 5.17 -7.76 2.55
C SER A 202 5.98 -6.73 3.35
N LEU A 203 6.38 -7.11 4.56
CA LEU A 203 7.02 -6.29 5.58
C LEU A 203 8.10 -7.10 6.32
N GLY A 204 8.93 -6.43 7.11
CA GLY A 204 9.85 -7.14 8.00
C GLY A 204 10.70 -6.23 8.88
N THR A 205 11.45 -6.86 9.79
CA THR A 205 12.41 -6.25 10.69
C THR A 205 13.69 -7.10 10.74
N ASP A 206 14.82 -6.50 11.11
CA ASP A 206 16.10 -7.20 11.24
C ASP A 206 16.28 -7.84 12.64
N GLU A 207 15.39 -7.51 13.58
CA GLU A 207 15.46 -7.98 14.96
C GLU A 207 14.58 -9.22 15.19
N ALA A 208 15.16 -10.25 15.79
CA ALA A 208 14.43 -11.43 16.22
C ALA A 208 13.68 -11.11 17.52
N GLU A 209 12.37 -11.35 17.53
CA GLU A 209 11.53 -11.11 18.71
C GLU A 209 10.74 -12.37 19.07
N ASP A 210 10.89 -12.84 20.31
CA ASP A 210 10.26 -14.09 20.78
C ASP A 210 8.73 -14.02 20.68
N LEU A 211 8.15 -12.87 21.05
CA LEU A 211 6.70 -12.63 20.96
C LEU A 211 6.21 -12.62 19.52
N PHE A 212 7.03 -12.13 18.58
CA PHE A 212 6.67 -12.18 17.17
C PHE A 212 6.63 -13.62 16.68
N HIS A 213 7.66 -14.42 17.04
CA HIS A 213 7.70 -15.83 16.68
C HIS A 213 6.54 -16.62 17.29
N GLU A 214 6.19 -16.35 18.55
CA GLU A 214 5.05 -16.97 19.22
C GLU A 214 3.73 -16.69 18.48
N ALA A 215 3.47 -15.43 18.11
CA ALA A 215 2.30 -15.06 17.32
C ALA A 215 2.26 -15.79 15.96
N ILE A 216 3.40 -15.87 15.27
CA ILE A 216 3.53 -16.61 14.01
C ILE A 216 3.20 -18.10 14.20
N LYS A 217 3.71 -18.74 15.26
CA LYS A 217 3.38 -20.13 15.61
C LYS A 217 1.89 -20.33 15.86
N HIS A 218 1.21 -19.39 16.51
CA HIS A 218 -0.24 -19.48 16.71
C HIS A 218 -1.02 -19.43 15.39
N VAL A 219 -0.64 -18.55 14.46
CA VAL A 219 -1.26 -18.45 13.12
C VAL A 219 -1.02 -19.72 12.32
N TYR A 220 0.22 -20.22 12.32
CA TYR A 220 0.59 -21.45 11.65
C TYR A 220 -0.17 -22.66 12.23
N ASN A 221 -0.25 -22.79 13.55
CA ASN A 221 -0.98 -23.88 14.23
C ASN A 221 -2.50 -23.80 14.02
N ALA A 222 -3.05 -22.62 13.71
CA ALA A 222 -4.43 -22.45 13.26
C ALA A 222 -4.67 -22.93 11.82
N GLY A 223 -3.63 -23.41 11.13
CA GLY A 223 -3.70 -23.94 9.77
C GLY A 223 -3.62 -22.87 8.69
N ILE A 224 -3.21 -21.65 9.03
CA ILE A 224 -3.11 -20.52 8.10
C ILE A 224 -1.73 -20.55 7.42
N PHE A 225 -1.71 -20.51 6.09
CA PHE A 225 -0.47 -20.42 5.34
C PHE A 225 0.09 -19.00 5.39
N ILE A 226 1.35 -18.85 5.79
CA ILE A 226 1.99 -17.56 6.00
C ILE A 226 3.07 -17.36 4.95
N VAL A 227 3.01 -16.25 4.22
CA VAL A 227 3.99 -15.86 3.21
C VAL A 227 4.58 -14.51 3.60
N ALA A 228 5.90 -14.38 3.55
CA ALA A 228 6.56 -13.12 3.83
C ALA A 228 7.67 -12.78 2.83
N ALA A 229 7.88 -11.49 2.63
CA ALA A 229 8.98 -10.97 1.85
C ALA A 229 10.32 -11.30 2.52
N ALA A 230 11.27 -11.89 1.79
CA ALA A 230 12.58 -12.26 2.34
C ALA A 230 13.41 -11.06 2.86
N GLY A 231 13.13 -9.84 2.38
CA GLY A 231 13.90 -8.63 2.69
C GLY A 231 14.62 -8.06 1.46
N ASN A 232 15.12 -6.83 1.59
CA ASN A 232 15.74 -6.07 0.50
C ASN A 232 17.19 -5.66 0.80
N SER A 233 17.88 -6.46 1.64
CA SER A 233 19.22 -6.16 2.16
C SER A 233 20.34 -6.97 1.47
N GLY A 234 20.03 -7.56 0.31
CA GLY A 234 21.01 -8.21 -0.57
C GLY A 234 22.06 -7.24 -1.13
N PRO A 235 23.13 -7.74 -1.77
CA PRO A 235 23.37 -9.13 -2.14
C PRO A 235 24.17 -9.91 -1.08
N ARG A 236 24.33 -9.38 0.14
CA ARG A 236 25.06 -10.08 1.21
C ARG A 236 24.26 -11.30 1.68
N ASP A 237 24.98 -12.33 2.11
CA ASP A 237 24.39 -13.53 2.70
C ASP A 237 23.86 -13.24 4.11
N ASN A 238 22.95 -14.09 4.60
CA ASN A 238 22.31 -13.99 5.92
C ASN A 238 21.57 -12.66 6.15
N THR A 239 20.86 -12.18 5.13
CA THR A 239 20.16 -10.89 5.14
C THR A 239 18.63 -11.03 5.19
N ILE A 240 18.12 -12.24 5.43
CA ILE A 240 16.68 -12.50 5.54
C ILE A 240 16.11 -11.79 6.77
N SER A 241 15.02 -11.05 6.59
CA SER A 241 14.32 -10.33 7.66
C SER A 241 13.28 -11.22 8.35
N TYR A 242 12.91 -10.88 9.58
CA TYR A 242 11.76 -11.46 10.27
C TYR A 242 10.47 -10.77 9.80
N PRO A 243 9.35 -11.49 9.60
CA PRO A 243 9.12 -12.88 10.02
C PRO A 243 9.51 -13.94 8.98
N ALA A 244 9.97 -13.56 7.77
CA ALA A 244 10.34 -14.52 6.73
C ALA A 244 11.41 -15.52 7.17
N LYS A 245 12.26 -15.15 8.13
CA LYS A 245 13.29 -16.03 8.69
C LYS A 245 12.74 -17.11 9.64
N TYR A 246 11.48 -17.05 10.06
CA TYR A 246 10.89 -18.07 10.92
C TYR A 246 10.52 -19.33 10.12
N PRO A 247 10.78 -20.56 10.62
CA PRO A 247 10.50 -21.80 9.90
C PRO A 247 9.04 -22.01 9.49
N GLU A 248 8.11 -21.38 10.20
CA GLU A 248 6.67 -21.47 9.95
C GLU A 248 6.20 -20.57 8.77
N VAL A 249 7.09 -19.76 8.20
CA VAL A 249 6.77 -18.73 7.21
C VAL A 249 7.47 -19.04 5.90
N ALA A 250 6.72 -19.06 4.80
CA ALA A 250 7.29 -19.19 3.47
C ALA A 250 8.04 -17.91 3.08
N ALA A 251 9.37 -17.97 3.03
CA ALA A 251 10.22 -16.83 2.68
C ALA A 251 10.36 -16.68 1.16
N VAL A 252 10.00 -15.51 0.64
CA VAL A 252 9.97 -15.28 -0.81
C VAL A 252 11.03 -14.27 -1.26
N ALA A 253 11.98 -14.77 -2.05
CA ALA A 253 12.99 -13.97 -2.75
C ALA A 253 12.44 -13.37 -4.05
N ALA A 254 13.09 -12.30 -4.53
CA ALA A 254 12.66 -11.56 -5.72
C ALA A 254 13.50 -11.90 -6.95
N SER A 255 12.84 -12.15 -8.08
CA SER A 255 13.46 -12.20 -9.41
C SER A 255 13.05 -11.02 -10.30
N SER A 256 13.82 -10.82 -11.35
CA SER A 256 13.48 -9.93 -12.47
C SER A 256 12.92 -10.69 -13.66
N GLN A 257 12.38 -9.95 -14.64
CA GLN A 257 11.86 -10.50 -15.90
C GLN A 257 12.89 -11.26 -16.77
N PHE A 258 14.17 -11.24 -16.38
CA PHE A 258 15.27 -11.93 -17.05
C PHE A 258 15.74 -13.17 -16.29
N ASP A 259 14.90 -13.68 -15.37
CA ASP A 259 15.20 -14.82 -14.49
C ASP A 259 16.49 -14.65 -13.68
N GLN A 260 16.81 -13.41 -13.34
CA GLN A 260 17.89 -13.08 -12.42
C GLN A 260 17.32 -12.78 -11.04
N ILE A 261 17.92 -13.35 -9.99
CA ILE A 261 17.68 -12.92 -8.62
C ILE A 261 17.99 -11.42 -8.52
N ALA A 262 17.02 -10.65 -8.02
CA ALA A 262 17.15 -9.22 -7.88
C ALA A 262 18.32 -8.89 -6.96
N PHE A 263 19.13 -7.89 -7.33
CA PHE A 263 20.34 -7.53 -6.58
C PHE A 263 20.05 -7.24 -5.09
N PHE A 264 18.92 -6.57 -4.82
CA PHE A 264 18.48 -6.24 -3.47
C PHE A 264 17.89 -7.43 -2.71
N SER A 265 17.51 -8.54 -3.37
CA SER A 265 16.84 -9.65 -2.71
C SER A 265 17.75 -10.21 -1.62
N SER A 266 17.24 -10.24 -0.39
CA SER A 266 17.93 -10.88 0.72
C SER A 266 18.19 -12.36 0.44
N ARG A 267 19.25 -12.91 1.06
CA ARG A 267 19.77 -14.27 0.84
C ARG A 267 20.00 -14.97 2.17
N GLY A 268 19.76 -16.27 2.20
CA GLY A 268 19.89 -17.11 3.39
C GLY A 268 19.32 -18.50 3.16
N ALA A 269 19.69 -19.45 4.01
CA ALA A 269 19.18 -20.82 3.93
C ALA A 269 17.66 -20.92 4.15
N GLU A 270 17.06 -19.84 4.67
CA GLU A 270 15.64 -19.70 4.95
C GLU A 270 14.81 -19.34 3.70
N VAL A 271 15.42 -19.01 2.55
CA VAL A 271 14.66 -18.79 1.31
C VAL A 271 13.96 -20.07 0.89
N ASP A 272 12.64 -20.02 0.74
CA ASP A 272 11.85 -21.17 0.28
C ASP A 272 11.58 -21.14 -1.22
N LEU A 273 11.23 -19.97 -1.73
CA LEU A 273 10.72 -19.77 -3.09
C LEU A 273 11.21 -18.43 -3.66
N VAL A 274 11.21 -18.34 -4.98
CA VAL A 274 11.39 -17.10 -5.73
C VAL A 274 10.08 -16.73 -6.40
N ALA A 275 9.82 -15.44 -6.51
CA ALA A 275 8.77 -14.92 -7.36
C ALA A 275 9.15 -13.56 -7.99
N PRO A 276 8.43 -13.12 -9.04
CA PRO A 276 8.63 -11.82 -9.68
C PRO A 276 8.56 -10.64 -8.71
N GLY A 277 9.65 -9.89 -8.58
CA GLY A 277 9.76 -8.76 -7.64
C GLY A 277 10.37 -7.48 -8.21
N VAL A 278 10.68 -7.41 -9.50
CA VAL A 278 11.26 -6.21 -10.15
C VAL A 278 10.31 -5.61 -11.17
N ASN A 279 10.04 -4.31 -11.06
CA ASN A 279 9.17 -3.56 -11.98
C ASN A 279 7.76 -4.17 -12.12
N ILE A 280 7.19 -4.62 -11.00
CA ILE A 280 5.87 -5.24 -10.94
C ILE A 280 4.80 -4.16 -11.03
N TYR A 281 3.97 -4.23 -12.07
CA TYR A 281 2.87 -3.31 -12.31
C TYR A 281 1.60 -3.81 -11.63
N SER A 282 1.02 -3.00 -10.74
CA SER A 282 -0.17 -3.37 -9.98
C SER A 282 -1.02 -2.14 -9.64
N THR A 283 -2.18 -2.37 -9.03
CA THR A 283 -3.08 -1.36 -8.49
C THR A 283 -2.35 -0.45 -7.48
N TYR A 284 -2.79 0.79 -7.36
CA TYR A 284 -2.20 1.75 -6.43
C TYR A 284 -3.27 2.73 -5.96
N ARG A 285 -3.04 3.35 -4.79
CA ARG A 285 -4.03 4.24 -4.17
C ARG A 285 -4.52 5.33 -5.14
N GLY A 286 -5.77 5.77 -4.96
CA GLY A 286 -6.35 6.82 -5.77
C GLY A 286 -6.77 6.35 -7.16
N ARG A 287 -7.20 5.08 -7.27
CA ARG A 287 -7.66 4.46 -8.53
C ARG A 287 -6.59 4.46 -9.63
N SER A 288 -5.33 4.33 -9.23
CA SER A 288 -4.17 4.42 -10.12
C SER A 288 -3.41 3.09 -10.17
N TYR A 289 -2.33 3.04 -10.94
CA TYR A 289 -1.49 1.85 -11.07
C TYR A 289 -0.03 2.29 -11.08
N ARG A 290 0.86 1.47 -10.52
CA ARG A 290 2.28 1.82 -10.36
C ARG A 290 3.18 0.61 -10.52
N LYS A 291 4.40 0.84 -11.01
CA LYS A 291 5.49 -0.16 -10.96
C LYS A 291 6.26 0.00 -9.66
N LEU A 292 6.40 -1.09 -8.90
CA LEU A 292 7.24 -1.16 -7.71
C LEU A 292 8.21 -2.35 -7.83
N SER A 293 9.27 -2.31 -7.02
CA SER A 293 10.27 -3.38 -6.93
C SER A 293 10.58 -3.66 -5.46
N GLY A 294 10.73 -4.94 -5.12
CA GLY A 294 11.01 -5.43 -3.78
C GLY A 294 10.59 -6.88 -3.61
N THR A 295 11.12 -7.57 -2.61
CA THR A 295 10.57 -8.86 -2.16
C THR A 295 9.12 -8.73 -1.70
N SER A 296 8.70 -7.54 -1.27
CA SER A 296 7.31 -7.16 -1.04
C SER A 296 6.38 -7.34 -2.24
N MET A 297 6.90 -7.29 -3.47
CA MET A 297 6.14 -7.57 -4.69
C MET A 297 6.25 -9.04 -5.12
N ALA A 298 7.25 -9.78 -4.64
CA ALA A 298 7.41 -11.20 -4.90
C ALA A 298 6.47 -12.05 -4.03
N ALA A 299 6.44 -11.80 -2.71
CA ALA A 299 5.55 -12.49 -1.76
C ALA A 299 4.07 -12.62 -2.22
N PRO A 300 3.39 -11.57 -2.73
CA PRO A 300 2.00 -11.68 -3.15
C PRO A 300 1.76 -12.60 -4.37
N HIS A 301 2.77 -12.87 -5.19
CA HIS A 301 2.65 -13.87 -6.26
C HIS A 301 2.52 -15.28 -5.66
N VAL A 302 3.33 -15.60 -4.64
CA VAL A 302 3.26 -16.89 -3.91
C VAL A 302 1.96 -17.00 -3.11
N ALA A 303 1.52 -15.91 -2.47
CA ALA A 303 0.22 -15.89 -1.78
C ALA A 303 -0.95 -16.14 -2.75
N GLY A 304 -0.89 -15.58 -3.96
CA GLY A 304 -1.83 -15.86 -5.04
C GLY A 304 -1.79 -17.33 -5.49
N ALA A 305 -0.60 -17.88 -5.75
CA ALA A 305 -0.44 -19.28 -6.14
C ALA A 305 -0.98 -20.25 -5.07
N ALA A 306 -0.70 -19.97 -3.79
CA ALA A 306 -1.28 -20.69 -2.66
C ALA A 306 -2.82 -20.65 -2.67
N ALA A 307 -3.42 -19.49 -2.96
CA ALA A 307 -4.87 -19.37 -3.06
C ALA A 307 -5.45 -20.17 -4.23
N LEU A 308 -4.78 -20.20 -5.39
CA LEU A 308 -5.17 -21.03 -6.53
C LEU A 308 -5.17 -22.52 -6.16
N VAL A 309 -4.11 -23.00 -5.49
CA VAL A 309 -3.98 -24.39 -5.03
C VAL A 309 -5.08 -24.75 -4.03
N LEU A 310 -5.29 -23.93 -3.00
CA LEU A 310 -6.31 -24.17 -1.98
C LEU A 310 -7.72 -24.19 -2.57
N ALA A 311 -8.02 -23.33 -3.55
CA ALA A 311 -9.32 -23.31 -4.22
C ALA A 311 -9.58 -24.59 -5.05
N LYS A 312 -8.52 -25.17 -5.64
CA LYS A 312 -8.61 -26.40 -6.43
C LYS A 312 -8.63 -27.67 -5.59
N LYS A 313 -7.67 -27.77 -4.66
CA LYS A 313 -7.35 -29.01 -3.93
C LYS A 313 -7.98 -29.08 -2.54
N GLY A 314 -8.59 -27.99 -2.08
CA GLY A 314 -9.16 -27.88 -0.74
C GLY A 314 -8.14 -27.44 0.30
N VAL A 315 -8.61 -27.23 1.54
CA VAL A 315 -7.79 -26.79 2.66
C VAL A 315 -6.80 -27.88 3.06
N MET A 316 -5.52 -27.52 3.18
CA MET A 316 -4.44 -28.38 3.66
C MET A 316 -3.58 -27.64 4.69
N SER A 317 -2.75 -28.36 5.44
CA SER A 317 -1.86 -27.74 6.43
C SER A 317 -0.80 -26.86 5.76
N PRO A 318 -0.28 -25.83 6.46
CA PRO A 318 0.74 -24.93 5.92
C PRO A 318 1.97 -25.67 5.36
N ASP A 319 2.49 -26.69 6.05
CA ASP A 319 3.62 -27.50 5.57
C ASP A 319 3.33 -28.22 4.26
N LYS A 320 2.14 -28.81 4.14
CA LYS A 320 1.76 -29.53 2.93
C LYS A 320 1.66 -28.57 1.76
N LEU A 321 1.11 -27.37 1.98
CA LEU A 321 1.02 -26.35 0.95
C LEU A 321 2.39 -25.82 0.56
N LEU A 322 3.28 -25.52 1.53
CA LEU A 322 4.64 -25.08 1.24
C LEU A 322 5.41 -26.12 0.44
N ASN A 323 5.40 -27.37 0.89
CA ASN A 323 6.10 -28.47 0.21
C ASN A 323 5.54 -28.68 -1.19
N HIS A 324 4.21 -28.63 -1.37
CA HIS A 324 3.59 -28.73 -2.68
C HIS A 324 4.05 -27.63 -3.63
N LEU A 325 4.10 -26.37 -3.16
CA LEU A 325 4.61 -25.24 -3.95
C LEU A 325 6.10 -25.43 -4.30
N LYS A 326 6.92 -25.90 -3.35
CA LYS A 326 8.35 -26.15 -3.56
C LYS A 326 8.60 -27.29 -4.55
N GLU A 327 7.88 -28.40 -4.45
CA GLU A 327 8.00 -29.56 -5.35
C GLU A 327 7.58 -29.26 -6.79
N THR A 328 6.71 -28.26 -6.97
CA THR A 328 6.21 -27.83 -8.28
C THR A 328 6.90 -26.58 -8.81
N SER A 329 7.91 -26.06 -8.11
CA SER A 329 8.67 -24.88 -8.53
C SER A 329 9.68 -25.20 -9.63
N GLN A 330 9.95 -24.20 -10.46
CA GLN A 330 10.97 -24.26 -11.49
C GLN A 330 12.35 -23.92 -10.90
N ASP A 331 13.29 -24.87 -10.94
CA ASP A 331 14.69 -24.60 -10.61
C ASP A 331 15.26 -23.49 -11.52
N MET A 332 15.75 -22.41 -10.91
CA MET A 332 16.37 -21.28 -11.60
C MET A 332 17.90 -21.44 -11.71
N HIS A 333 18.46 -22.55 -11.23
CA HIS A 333 19.88 -22.89 -11.25
C HIS A 333 20.79 -21.92 -10.48
N PHE A 334 20.25 -21.32 -9.41
CA PHE A 334 21.02 -20.56 -8.42
C PHE A 334 21.36 -21.43 -7.19
N SER A 335 22.22 -20.91 -6.32
CA SER A 335 22.48 -21.57 -5.05
C SER A 335 21.23 -21.54 -4.14
N PRO A 336 20.99 -22.57 -3.31
CA PRO A 336 19.76 -22.66 -2.50
C PRO A 336 19.50 -21.46 -1.58
N ASP A 337 20.55 -20.80 -1.10
CA ASP A 337 20.47 -19.56 -0.31
C ASP A 337 19.87 -18.35 -1.05
N LYS A 338 19.74 -18.45 -2.38
CA LYS A 338 19.17 -17.40 -3.23
C LYS A 338 17.81 -17.75 -3.79
N GLN A 339 17.56 -19.05 -4.02
CA GLN A 339 16.35 -19.48 -4.70
C GLN A 339 15.44 -20.43 -3.91
N GLY A 340 15.93 -21.03 -2.82
CA GLY A 340 15.21 -22.11 -2.17
C GLY A 340 14.95 -23.25 -3.15
N ALA A 341 13.68 -23.58 -3.35
CA ALA A 341 13.23 -24.57 -4.33
C ALA A 341 13.12 -24.05 -5.78
N GLY A 342 13.25 -22.73 -5.99
CA GLY A 342 13.15 -22.11 -7.30
C GLY A 342 11.96 -21.18 -7.44
N LEU A 343 11.63 -20.84 -8.68
CA LEU A 343 10.53 -19.95 -9.02
C LEU A 343 9.19 -20.67 -8.90
N VAL A 344 8.23 -20.08 -8.19
CA VAL A 344 6.87 -20.61 -8.10
C VAL A 344 6.23 -20.74 -9.48
N ASP A 345 5.57 -21.87 -9.74
CA ASP A 345 4.80 -22.15 -10.96
C ASP A 345 3.35 -22.46 -10.58
N ALA A 346 2.46 -21.48 -10.74
CA ALA A 346 1.07 -21.58 -10.35
C ALA A 346 0.30 -22.65 -11.15
N TYR A 347 0.62 -22.84 -12.44
CA TYR A 347 -0.07 -23.81 -13.28
C TYR A 347 0.28 -25.24 -12.86
N ILE A 348 1.57 -25.53 -12.71
CA ILE A 348 2.03 -26.85 -12.27
C ILE A 348 1.55 -27.10 -10.83
N SER A 349 1.63 -26.12 -9.93
CA SER A 349 1.06 -26.26 -8.57
C SER A 349 -0.43 -26.61 -8.56
N VAL A 350 -1.25 -26.04 -9.46
CA VAL A 350 -2.69 -26.33 -9.50
C VAL A 350 -2.98 -27.70 -10.11
N THR A 351 -2.23 -28.10 -11.15
CA THR A 351 -2.52 -29.29 -11.96
C THR A 351 -1.86 -30.58 -11.48
N SER A 352 -0.79 -30.52 -10.67
CA SER A 352 -0.03 -31.71 -10.21
C SER A 352 -0.73 -32.57 -9.17
#